data_AF-A0A1X0ZXW1-F1
#
_entry.id   AF-A0A1X0ZXW1-F1
#
_cell.length_a   1.000
_cell.length_b   1.000
_cell.length_c   1.000
_cell.angle_alpha   90.00
_cell.angle_beta   90.00
_cell.angle_gamma   90.00
#
_symmetry.space_group_name_H-M   'P 1'
#
loop_
_entity.id
_entity.type
_entity.pdbx_description
1 polymer ?
#
loop_
_entity_poly.entity_id
_entity_poly.type
_entity_poly.pdbx_seq_one_letter_code
_entity_poly.pdbx_strand_id
1 'polypeptide(L)'
;MSNAIHASTVQLTPAPQSQSAVGSQAEHLTLMFLLQLIVIFSVSRLIAWFSTRSLGQTPVAGEILAGLVLGPSLLGYFFPEQLAALFVPQTATAFVVTAQIGLILLMFQVGLEFEFGTHLKGRKRSVIVISMGGLLVPFASGMLTAEYFWQQISGDKPSLLAFQLFFATALSITALPILGRIFMELGLSRSRVATLTIGAAAIDDVCGWLILGGVTSLIASQFNPWTSLARLLALGLFFVVVIALVRPLVLRWIIGDLQRRPLSTQGISLMLIILLASATVTNLIGVFSIIGGFILGVALHTQRTFVEQWNAKVSGVVNAFFLPIFFAYTGLRTDIGALEGNTALWNCLLICLVAFASKFFGAYGASRLLGENRRDSALIGVCMNTRALMELVVLNVGYDLGVLPKEYFTLLVIMAIISTFIASPLIRLLTARTRAPHATPGATEVSNG
;
A
#
# COMPACT_ATOMS: atom_id res chain seq x y z
N MET A 1 -57.79 -47.37 2.90
CA MET A 1 -57.26 -48.56 3.62
C MET A 1 -55.86 -48.79 3.08
N SER A 2 -54.85 -48.08 3.59
CA SER A 2 -53.99 -48.48 4.71
C SER A 2 -53.36 -49.85 4.50
N ASN A 3 -52.06 -49.90 4.16
CA ASN A 3 -51.05 -50.36 5.10
C ASN A 3 -49.63 -50.15 4.56
N ALA A 4 -48.84 -49.48 5.39
CA ALA A 4 -47.40 -49.31 5.32
C ALA A 4 -46.69 -50.53 5.92
N ILE A 5 -45.52 -50.93 5.40
CA ILE A 5 -44.47 -51.61 6.18
C ILE A 5 -43.09 -51.14 5.68
N HIS A 6 -42.50 -50.26 6.51
CA HIS A 6 -41.09 -50.03 6.83
C HIS A 6 -39.98 -50.49 5.88
N ALA A 7 -39.33 -49.52 5.22
CA ALA A 7 -37.92 -49.61 4.83
C ALA A 7 -37.05 -49.15 6.01
N SER A 8 -36.24 -50.06 6.56
CA SER A 8 -35.25 -49.79 7.60
C SER A 8 -34.07 -49.04 6.99
N THR A 9 -34.08 -47.71 7.09
CA THR A 9 -32.91 -46.89 6.76
C THR A 9 -31.85 -47.12 7.83
N VAL A 10 -30.76 -47.80 7.46
CA VAL A 10 -29.55 -47.88 8.27
C VAL A 10 -29.04 -46.46 8.47
N GLN A 11 -29.25 -45.90 9.67
CA GLN A 11 -28.56 -44.69 10.11
C GLN A 11 -27.06 -45.01 10.16
N LEU A 12 -26.32 -44.52 9.16
CA LEU A 12 -24.88 -44.38 9.27
C LEU A 12 -24.62 -43.41 10.42
N THR A 13 -24.21 -43.96 11.56
CA THR A 13 -23.65 -43.21 12.67
C THR A 13 -22.56 -42.28 12.14
N PRO A 14 -22.58 -40.97 12.44
CA PRO A 14 -21.47 -40.12 12.07
C PRO A 14 -20.20 -40.65 12.74
N ALA A 15 -19.14 -40.81 11.94
CA ALA A 15 -17.82 -41.19 12.40
C ALA A 15 -17.42 -40.33 13.62
N PRO A 16 -16.72 -40.89 14.61
CA PRO A 16 -16.35 -40.15 15.81
C PRO A 16 -15.56 -38.91 15.38
N GLN A 17 -16.06 -37.74 15.75
CA GLN A 17 -15.30 -36.50 15.73
C GLN A 17 -13.94 -36.82 16.34
N SER A 18 -12.86 -36.66 15.58
CA SER A 18 -11.51 -36.80 16.09
C SER A 18 -11.35 -35.82 17.25
N GLN A 19 -11.50 -36.31 18.47
CA GLN A 19 -11.36 -35.54 19.71
C GLN A 19 -9.88 -35.18 19.85
N SER A 20 -9.47 -34.08 19.22
CA SER A 20 -8.33 -33.34 19.75
C SER A 20 -8.72 -32.81 21.13
N ALA A 21 -7.76 -32.72 22.06
CA ALA A 21 -8.00 -32.35 23.46
C ALA A 21 -8.50 -30.90 23.68
N VAL A 22 -8.95 -30.18 22.64
CA VAL A 22 -9.31 -28.76 22.71
C VAL A 22 -10.63 -28.53 21.96
N GLY A 23 -11.74 -28.90 22.59
CA GLY A 23 -13.10 -28.77 22.05
C GLY A 23 -13.74 -27.38 22.12
N SER A 24 -12.94 -26.31 22.18
CA SER A 24 -13.49 -24.94 22.19
C SER A 24 -13.69 -24.44 20.75
N GLN A 25 -14.81 -23.76 20.49
CA GLN A 25 -15.07 -23.08 19.22
C GLN A 25 -13.91 -22.14 18.83
N ALA A 26 -13.26 -21.52 19.81
CA ALA A 26 -12.10 -20.67 19.61
C ALA A 26 -10.91 -21.42 19.01
N GLU A 27 -10.62 -22.64 19.46
CA GLU A 27 -9.51 -23.44 18.93
C GLU A 27 -9.76 -23.87 17.49
N HIS A 28 -11.01 -24.25 17.16
CA HIS A 28 -11.35 -24.60 15.78
C HIS A 28 -11.16 -23.40 14.85
N LEU A 29 -11.57 -22.19 15.26
CA LEU A 29 -11.31 -20.95 14.52
C LEU A 29 -9.81 -20.67 14.39
N THR A 30 -9.04 -20.87 15.46
CA THR A 30 -7.58 -20.73 15.44
C THR A 30 -6.95 -21.70 14.44
N LEU A 31 -7.35 -22.98 14.43
CA LEU A 31 -6.83 -23.98 13.50
C LEU A 31 -7.10 -23.58 12.05
N MET A 32 -8.33 -23.15 11.74
CA MET A 32 -8.68 -22.68 10.40
C MET A 32 -7.87 -21.45 9.99
N PHE A 33 -7.69 -20.49 10.91
CA PHE A 33 -6.88 -19.32 10.67
C PHE A 33 -5.39 -19.66 10.46
N LEU A 34 -4.84 -20.61 11.22
CA LEU A 34 -3.47 -21.10 11.02
C LEU A 34 -3.30 -21.74 9.64
N LEU A 35 -4.26 -22.55 9.19
CA LEU A 35 -4.25 -23.12 7.83
C LEU A 35 -4.28 -22.03 6.75
N GLN A 36 -5.12 -20.99 6.92
CA GLN A 36 -5.14 -19.84 6.03
C GLN A 36 -3.78 -19.14 5.98
N LEU A 37 -3.15 -18.90 7.13
CA LEU A 37 -1.83 -18.27 7.21
C LEU A 37 -0.76 -19.11 6.52
N ILE A 38 -0.78 -20.44 6.70
CA ILE A 38 0.14 -21.35 6.01
C ILE A 38 -0.01 -21.21 4.50
N VAL A 39 -1.24 -21.23 3.98
CA VAL A 39 -1.50 -21.08 2.54
C VAL A 39 -1.07 -19.71 2.04
N ILE A 40 -1.47 -18.63 2.74
CA ILE A 40 -1.10 -17.26 2.39
C ILE A 40 0.41 -17.11 2.31
N PHE A 41 1.15 -17.49 3.36
CA PHE A 41 2.59 -17.33 3.39
C PHE A 41 3.30 -18.19 2.35
N SER A 42 2.83 -19.42 2.14
CA SER A 42 3.41 -20.32 1.14
C SER A 42 3.25 -19.76 -0.28
N VAL A 43 2.03 -19.33 -0.62
CA VAL A 43 1.71 -18.79 -1.95
C VAL A 43 2.35 -17.43 -2.18
N SER A 44 2.31 -16.53 -1.19
CA SER A 44 3.02 -15.24 -1.24
C SER A 44 4.51 -15.43 -1.46
N ARG A 45 5.15 -16.37 -0.74
CA ARG A 45 6.58 -16.62 -0.89
C ARG A 45 6.93 -17.21 -2.25
N LEU A 46 6.14 -18.18 -2.73
CA LEU A 46 6.35 -18.82 -4.03
C LEU A 46 6.22 -17.82 -5.18
N ILE A 47 5.17 -17.02 -5.18
CA ILE A 47 4.90 -16.05 -6.26
C ILE A 47 5.88 -14.87 -6.20
N ALA A 48 6.26 -14.40 -5.01
CA ALA A 48 7.31 -13.39 -4.87
C ALA A 48 8.66 -13.90 -5.38
N TRP A 49 9.02 -15.14 -5.05
CA TRP A 49 10.24 -15.78 -5.56
C TRP A 49 10.21 -15.91 -7.10
N PHE A 50 9.09 -16.38 -7.66
CA PHE A 50 8.93 -16.51 -9.11
C PHE A 50 8.98 -15.14 -9.81
N SER A 51 8.27 -14.14 -9.28
CA SER A 51 8.21 -12.79 -9.87
C SER A 51 9.57 -12.09 -9.87
N THR A 52 10.35 -12.28 -8.80
CA THR A 52 11.69 -11.69 -8.70
C THR A 52 12.70 -12.38 -9.62
N ARG A 53 12.70 -13.72 -9.67
CA ARG A 53 13.62 -14.51 -10.51
C ARG A 53 13.29 -14.44 -12.01
N SER A 54 12.02 -14.58 -12.36
CA SER A 54 11.59 -14.74 -13.76
C SER A 54 11.23 -13.41 -14.42
N LEU A 55 10.61 -12.48 -13.67
CA LEU A 55 10.07 -11.23 -14.23
C LEU A 55 10.91 -9.99 -13.86
N GLY A 56 11.93 -10.14 -13.02
CA GLY A 56 12.76 -9.02 -12.56
C GLY A 56 12.00 -7.97 -11.74
N GLN A 57 10.87 -8.36 -11.14
CA GLN A 57 10.01 -7.51 -10.33
C GLN A 57 10.47 -7.46 -8.87
N THR A 58 9.94 -6.53 -8.09
CA THR A 58 10.18 -6.48 -6.65
C THR A 58 9.40 -7.58 -5.91
N PRO A 59 9.86 -8.04 -4.74
CA PRO A 59 9.12 -9.00 -3.92
C PRO A 59 7.70 -8.54 -3.61
N VAL A 60 7.53 -7.26 -3.28
CA VAL A 60 6.23 -6.64 -2.97
C VAL A 60 5.25 -6.78 -4.13
N ALA A 61 5.69 -6.57 -5.37
CA ALA A 61 4.83 -6.75 -6.55
C ALA A 61 4.37 -8.21 -6.69
N GLY A 62 5.24 -9.18 -6.38
CA GLY A 62 4.88 -10.59 -6.35
C GLY A 62 3.95 -10.97 -5.19
N GLU A 63 4.07 -10.35 -4.03
CA GLU A 63 3.16 -10.56 -2.90
C GLU A 63 1.76 -10.00 -3.19
N ILE A 64 1.66 -8.84 -3.87
CA ILE A 64 0.38 -8.31 -4.36
C ILE A 64 -0.27 -9.29 -5.34
N LEU A 65 0.51 -9.79 -6.31
CA LEU A 65 0.04 -10.79 -7.27
C LEU A 65 -0.42 -12.07 -6.56
N ALA A 66 0.26 -12.47 -5.49
CA ALA A 66 -0.13 -13.63 -4.70
C ALA A 66 -1.49 -13.48 -4.04
N GLY A 67 -1.81 -12.29 -3.52
CA GLY A 67 -3.13 -11.99 -3.02
C GLY A 67 -4.20 -12.18 -4.09
N LEU A 68 -3.96 -11.68 -5.31
CA LEU A 68 -4.88 -11.85 -6.44
C LEU A 68 -5.06 -13.32 -6.84
N VAL A 69 -3.96 -14.09 -6.82
CA VAL A 69 -3.98 -15.53 -7.08
C VAL A 69 -4.81 -16.28 -6.04
N LEU A 70 -4.67 -15.94 -4.76
CA LEU A 70 -5.45 -16.51 -3.66
C LEU A 70 -6.91 -16.04 -3.66
N GLY A 71 -7.23 -14.95 -4.36
CA GLY A 71 -8.56 -14.36 -4.41
C GLY A 71 -9.55 -15.08 -5.33
N PRO A 72 -10.78 -14.55 -5.42
CA PRO A 72 -11.79 -15.08 -6.34
C PRO A 72 -11.36 -14.97 -7.81
N SER A 73 -10.49 -14.02 -8.13
CA SER A 73 -9.99 -13.76 -9.48
C SER A 73 -9.23 -14.92 -10.14
N LEU A 74 -8.62 -15.83 -9.37
CA LEU A 74 -7.93 -17.00 -9.93
C LEU A 74 -8.29 -18.29 -9.19
N LEU A 75 -7.97 -18.39 -7.89
CA LEU A 75 -8.29 -19.59 -7.12
C LEU A 75 -9.80 -19.80 -7.05
N GLY A 76 -10.60 -18.77 -6.78
CA GLY A 76 -12.05 -18.91 -6.77
C GLY A 76 -12.67 -19.17 -8.14
N TYR A 77 -12.01 -18.75 -9.22
CA TYR A 77 -12.48 -19.01 -10.58
C TYR A 77 -12.34 -20.49 -10.96
N PHE A 78 -11.16 -21.09 -10.69
CA PHE A 78 -10.91 -22.51 -11.02
C PHE A 78 -11.36 -23.49 -9.94
N PHE A 79 -11.34 -23.06 -8.68
CA PHE A 79 -11.53 -23.88 -7.49
C PHE A 79 -12.44 -23.17 -6.45
N PRO A 80 -13.69 -22.82 -6.80
CA PRO A 80 -14.59 -22.04 -5.94
C PRO A 80 -14.89 -22.73 -4.60
N GLU A 81 -15.09 -24.05 -4.61
CA GLU A 81 -15.37 -24.83 -3.41
C GLU A 81 -14.16 -24.85 -2.46
N GLN A 82 -12.95 -24.97 -3.01
CA GLN A 82 -11.71 -24.97 -2.22
C GLN A 82 -11.44 -23.58 -1.64
N LEU A 83 -11.72 -22.51 -2.39
CA LEU A 83 -11.62 -21.15 -1.87
C LEU A 83 -12.61 -20.94 -0.72
N ALA A 84 -13.87 -21.35 -0.89
CA ALA A 84 -14.90 -21.23 0.14
C ALA A 84 -14.61 -22.08 1.38
N ALA A 85 -14.00 -23.26 1.20
CA ALA A 85 -13.56 -24.12 2.29
C ALA A 85 -12.34 -23.55 3.03
N LEU A 86 -11.43 -22.86 2.31
CA LEU A 86 -10.24 -22.26 2.90
C LEU A 86 -10.55 -20.94 3.61
N PHE A 87 -11.31 -20.04 2.98
CA PHE A 87 -11.64 -18.71 3.50
C PHE A 87 -13.09 -18.64 3.99
N VAL A 88 -13.33 -19.28 5.13
CA VAL A 88 -14.67 -19.37 5.71
C VAL A 88 -15.11 -18.06 6.39
N PRO A 89 -16.41 -17.69 6.34
CA PRO A 89 -16.91 -16.46 6.95
C PRO A 89 -16.60 -16.31 8.45
N GLN A 90 -16.51 -17.41 9.19
CA GLN A 90 -16.26 -17.41 10.63
C GLN A 90 -14.87 -16.85 11.00
N THR A 91 -13.90 -16.98 10.10
CA THR A 91 -12.53 -16.43 10.27
C THR A 91 -12.36 -15.02 9.72
N ALA A 92 -13.35 -14.49 9.00
CA ALA A 92 -13.22 -13.22 8.27
C ALA A 92 -12.89 -12.05 9.20
N THR A 93 -13.53 -11.96 10.37
CA THR A 93 -13.26 -10.89 11.34
C THR A 93 -11.82 -10.94 11.87
N ALA A 94 -11.33 -12.14 12.24
CA ALA A 94 -9.95 -12.30 12.71
C ALA A 94 -8.94 -11.88 11.64
N PHE A 95 -9.22 -12.24 10.39
CA PHE A 95 -8.42 -11.88 9.24
C PHE A 95 -8.41 -10.37 8.98
N VAL A 96 -9.57 -9.71 8.94
CA VAL A 96 -9.70 -8.25 8.77
C VAL A 96 -8.96 -7.51 9.88
N VAL A 97 -9.19 -7.87 11.14
CA VAL A 97 -8.54 -7.20 12.29
C VAL A 97 -7.02 -7.36 12.23
N THR A 98 -6.53 -8.56 11.89
CA THR A 98 -5.09 -8.81 11.73
C THR A 98 -4.49 -7.97 10.60
N ALA A 99 -5.16 -7.90 9.45
CA ALA A 99 -4.74 -7.06 8.32
C ALA A 99 -4.70 -5.57 8.71
N GLN A 100 -5.70 -5.07 9.46
CA GLN A 100 -5.77 -3.68 9.91
C GLN A 100 -4.67 -3.33 10.94
N ILE A 101 -4.39 -4.22 11.89
CA ILE A 101 -3.26 -4.04 12.82
C ILE A 101 -1.94 -4.00 12.05
N GLY A 102 -1.77 -4.91 11.10
CA GLY A 102 -0.65 -4.92 10.19
C GLY A 102 -0.47 -3.61 9.44
N LEU A 103 -1.58 -3.07 8.94
CA LEU A 103 -1.60 -1.82 8.21
C LEU A 103 -1.24 -0.61 9.10
N ILE A 104 -1.68 -0.58 10.36
CA ILE A 104 -1.27 0.45 11.33
C ILE A 104 0.24 0.41 11.58
N LEU A 105 0.80 -0.79 11.81
CA LEU A 105 2.25 -0.99 12.01
C LEU A 105 3.06 -0.57 10.79
N LEU A 106 2.54 -0.91 9.61
CA LEU A 106 3.12 -0.54 8.33
C LEU A 106 3.09 0.97 8.11
N MET A 107 1.96 1.63 8.39
CA MET A 107 1.86 3.09 8.27
C MET A 107 2.78 3.82 9.23
N PHE A 108 2.99 3.25 10.43
CA PHE A 108 4.02 3.75 11.33
C PHE A 108 5.42 3.65 10.71
N GLN A 109 5.79 2.50 10.13
CA GLN A 109 7.08 2.34 9.45
C GLN A 109 7.25 3.29 8.26
N VAL A 110 6.21 3.45 7.45
CA VAL A 110 6.19 4.43 6.35
C VAL A 110 6.42 5.85 6.89
N GLY A 111 5.79 6.22 8.00
CA GLY A 111 6.03 7.51 8.66
C GLY A 111 7.46 7.65 9.21
N LEU A 112 8.09 6.57 9.67
CA LEU A 112 9.48 6.58 10.16
C LEU A 112 10.53 6.70 9.05
N GLU A 113 10.25 6.08 7.89
CA GLU A 113 11.08 6.17 6.69
C GLU A 113 11.07 7.57 6.07
N PHE A 114 10.20 8.45 6.57
CA PHE A 114 10.13 9.82 6.10
C PHE A 114 11.49 10.53 6.26
N GLU A 115 12.06 11.04 5.17
CA GLU A 115 13.30 11.79 5.18
C GLU A 115 13.10 13.20 4.63
N PHE A 116 12.91 14.18 5.50
CA PHE A 116 13.02 15.59 5.13
C PHE A 116 14.50 15.99 4.91
N GLY A 117 15.08 15.55 3.79
CA GLY A 117 16.02 16.36 3.02
C GLY A 117 17.37 16.76 3.65
N THR A 118 18.17 15.80 4.10
CA THR A 118 19.64 15.98 4.10
C THR A 118 20.20 16.09 2.66
N HIS A 119 19.50 15.54 1.66
CA HIS A 119 19.92 15.54 0.24
C HIS A 119 19.28 16.62 -0.65
N LEU A 120 18.41 17.50 -0.10
CA LEU A 120 17.67 18.51 -0.90
C LEU A 120 18.39 19.86 -1.06
N LYS A 121 19.61 20.03 -0.52
CA LYS A 121 20.33 21.32 -0.59
C LYS A 121 20.55 21.73 -2.06
N GLY A 122 19.91 22.83 -2.46
CA GLY A 122 19.98 23.40 -3.81
C GLY A 122 18.96 22.91 -4.85
N ARG A 123 18.10 21.91 -4.54
CA ARG A 123 17.16 21.31 -5.51
C ARG A 123 15.69 21.33 -5.09
N LYS A 124 15.37 22.00 -3.97
CA LYS A 124 14.01 22.06 -3.38
C LYS A 124 12.93 22.48 -4.39
N ARG A 125 13.18 23.53 -5.17
CA ARG A 125 12.22 24.03 -6.17
C ARG A 125 11.90 22.97 -7.23
N SER A 126 12.92 22.29 -7.76
CA SER A 126 12.73 21.25 -8.78
C SER A 126 11.92 20.07 -8.25
N VAL A 127 12.23 19.63 -7.04
CA VAL A 127 11.51 18.54 -6.36
C VAL A 127 10.03 18.89 -6.17
N ILE A 128 9.74 20.09 -5.65
CA ILE A 128 8.36 20.56 -5.43
C ILE A 128 7.59 20.65 -6.75
N VAL A 129 8.18 21.24 -7.80
CA VAL A 129 7.50 21.39 -9.09
C VAL A 129 7.21 20.03 -9.74
N ILE A 130 8.13 19.07 -9.65
CA ILE A 130 7.91 17.69 -10.16
C ILE A 130 6.80 16.99 -9.37
N SER A 131 6.82 17.09 -8.03
CA SER A 131 5.76 16.56 -7.17
C SER A 131 4.40 17.16 -7.50
N MET A 132 4.30 18.49 -7.58
CA MET A 132 3.05 19.17 -7.93
C MET A 132 2.53 18.75 -9.31
N GLY A 133 3.42 18.56 -10.30
CA GLY A 133 3.03 18.01 -11.60
C GLY A 133 2.56 16.55 -11.52
N GLY A 134 3.26 15.72 -10.74
CA GLY A 134 2.96 14.31 -10.51
C GLY A 134 1.73 14.06 -9.62
N LEU A 135 1.26 15.08 -8.90
CA LEU A 135 0.09 15.04 -8.03
C LEU A 135 -1.12 15.73 -8.68
N LEU A 136 -1.01 17.00 -9.06
CA LEU A 136 -2.16 17.80 -9.52
C LEU A 136 -2.70 17.36 -10.88
N VAL A 137 -1.83 16.96 -11.81
CA VAL A 137 -2.26 16.53 -13.15
C VAL A 137 -3.07 15.23 -13.08
N PRO A 138 -2.61 14.14 -12.43
CA PRO A 138 -3.46 12.95 -12.25
C PRO A 138 -4.68 13.23 -11.38
N PHE A 139 -4.59 14.10 -10.37
CA PHE A 139 -5.75 14.45 -9.54
C PHE A 139 -6.84 15.13 -10.38
N ALA A 140 -6.48 16.16 -11.15
CA ALA A 140 -7.40 16.85 -12.05
C ALA A 140 -7.95 15.90 -13.12
N SER A 141 -7.10 15.05 -13.70
CA SER A 141 -7.53 14.04 -14.68
C SER A 141 -8.54 13.06 -14.07
N GLY A 142 -8.32 12.62 -12.84
CA GLY A 142 -9.27 11.78 -12.11
C GLY A 142 -10.58 12.50 -11.82
N MET A 143 -10.54 13.75 -11.35
CA MET A 143 -11.76 14.55 -11.13
C MET A 143 -12.58 14.71 -12.42
N LEU A 144 -11.92 14.98 -13.54
CA LEU A 144 -12.57 15.20 -14.84
C LEU A 144 -13.13 13.90 -15.45
N THR A 145 -12.44 12.78 -15.29
CA THR A 145 -12.83 11.49 -15.89
C THR A 145 -13.75 10.66 -15.00
N ALA A 146 -13.78 10.93 -13.69
CA ALA A 146 -14.57 10.16 -12.74
C ALA A 146 -16.08 10.17 -13.01
N GLU A 147 -16.65 11.26 -13.53
CA GLU A 147 -18.08 11.29 -13.91
C GLU A 147 -18.43 10.20 -14.93
N TYR A 148 -17.59 10.04 -15.96
CA TYR A 148 -17.81 9.03 -17.00
C TYR A 148 -17.83 7.61 -16.44
N PHE A 149 -16.94 7.33 -15.49
CA PHE A 149 -16.89 6.05 -14.80
C PHE A 149 -18.06 5.90 -13.82
N TRP A 150 -18.36 6.93 -13.05
CA TRP A 150 -19.48 6.92 -12.11
C TRP A 150 -20.82 6.66 -12.80
N GLN A 151 -21.03 7.18 -14.01
CA GLN A 151 -22.22 6.93 -14.80
C GLN A 151 -22.40 5.45 -15.18
N GLN A 152 -21.31 4.71 -15.31
CA GLN A 152 -21.32 3.29 -15.69
C GLN A 152 -21.43 2.33 -14.50
N ILE A 153 -21.35 2.82 -13.27
CA ILE A 153 -21.62 2.00 -12.08
C ILE A 153 -23.04 1.42 -12.18
N SER A 154 -23.12 0.09 -12.11
CA SER A 154 -24.39 -0.63 -12.03
C SER A 154 -24.90 -0.65 -10.58
N GLY A 155 -26.21 -0.47 -10.40
CA GLY A 155 -26.86 -0.50 -9.08
C GLY A 155 -26.69 0.79 -8.26
N ASP A 156 -26.52 0.64 -6.95
CA ASP A 156 -26.44 1.77 -6.02
C ASP A 156 -25.17 2.58 -6.24
N LYS A 157 -25.35 3.84 -6.65
CA LYS A 157 -24.24 4.75 -6.90
C LYS A 157 -23.84 5.49 -5.62
N PRO A 158 -22.54 5.54 -5.28
CA PRO A 158 -22.06 6.39 -4.21
C PRO A 158 -22.28 7.86 -4.58
N SER A 159 -22.11 8.75 -3.60
CA SER A 159 -22.04 10.20 -3.87
C SER A 159 -21.00 10.46 -4.96
N LEU A 160 -21.40 11.17 -6.02
CA LEU A 160 -20.53 11.50 -7.14
C LEU A 160 -19.26 12.20 -6.65
N LEU A 161 -19.38 13.20 -5.77
CA LEU A 161 -18.24 13.93 -5.24
C LEU A 161 -17.32 13.01 -4.43
N ALA A 162 -17.88 12.07 -3.66
CA ALA A 162 -17.09 11.08 -2.94
C ALA A 162 -16.27 10.24 -3.92
N PHE A 163 -16.92 9.71 -4.96
CA PHE A 163 -16.28 8.89 -5.98
C PHE A 163 -15.20 9.67 -6.73
N GLN A 164 -15.49 10.91 -7.16
CA GLN A 164 -14.54 11.79 -7.83
C GLN A 164 -13.28 12.02 -6.99
N LEU A 165 -13.44 12.39 -5.73
CA LEU A 165 -12.32 12.65 -4.82
C LEU A 165 -11.49 11.40 -4.58
N PHE A 166 -12.12 10.24 -4.35
CA PHE A 166 -11.40 8.98 -4.14
C PHE A 166 -10.71 8.48 -5.40
N PHE A 167 -11.39 8.55 -6.55
CA PHE A 167 -10.82 8.16 -7.84
C PHE A 167 -9.63 9.05 -8.21
N ALA A 168 -9.76 10.37 -8.05
CA ALA A 168 -8.66 11.32 -8.22
C ALA A 168 -7.50 11.06 -7.26
N THR A 169 -7.79 10.74 -6.00
CA THR A 169 -6.77 10.38 -5.00
C THR A 169 -6.03 9.10 -5.42
N ALA A 170 -6.76 8.05 -5.81
CA ALA A 170 -6.18 6.80 -6.28
C ALA A 170 -5.25 7.01 -7.49
N LEU A 171 -5.65 7.84 -8.46
CA LEU A 171 -4.82 8.17 -9.62
C LEU A 171 -3.55 8.97 -9.25
N SER A 172 -3.54 9.67 -8.11
CA SER A 172 -2.49 10.64 -7.75
C SER A 172 -1.42 10.11 -6.81
N ILE A 173 -1.60 8.95 -6.19
CA ILE A 173 -0.64 8.40 -5.21
C ILE A 173 0.52 7.70 -5.92
N THR A 174 1.73 7.92 -5.42
CA THR A 174 3.00 7.32 -5.87
C THR A 174 3.50 6.36 -4.77
N ALA A 175 4.44 5.45 -5.07
CA ALA A 175 5.05 4.59 -4.06
C ALA A 175 6.57 4.80 -3.96
N LEU A 176 7.00 5.52 -2.92
CA LEU A 176 8.40 5.79 -2.65
C LEU A 176 9.27 4.53 -2.38
N PRO A 177 8.84 3.53 -1.58
CA PRO A 177 9.73 2.43 -1.18
C PRO A 177 10.23 1.57 -2.35
N ILE A 178 9.37 1.34 -3.35
CA ILE A 178 9.74 0.59 -4.56
C ILE A 178 10.79 1.36 -5.37
N LEU A 179 10.60 2.66 -5.51
CA LEU A 179 11.49 3.52 -6.29
C LEU A 179 12.91 3.56 -5.71
N GLY A 180 13.03 3.71 -4.38
CA GLY A 180 14.33 3.70 -3.71
C GLY A 180 15.09 2.39 -3.96
N ARG A 181 14.40 1.26 -3.87
CA ARG A 181 14.96 -0.06 -4.16
C ARG A 181 15.40 -0.21 -5.62
N ILE A 182 14.57 0.20 -6.58
CA ILE A 182 14.93 0.14 -8.01
C ILE A 182 16.21 0.95 -8.29
N PHE A 183 16.33 2.17 -7.76
CA PHE A 183 17.54 2.96 -7.95
C PHE A 183 18.78 2.36 -7.28
N MET A 184 18.64 1.71 -6.12
CA MET A 184 19.74 0.98 -5.49
C MET A 184 20.19 -0.21 -6.36
N GLU A 185 19.25 -1.03 -6.84
CA GLU A 185 19.53 -2.19 -7.69
C GLU A 185 20.18 -1.80 -9.03
N LEU A 186 19.79 -0.65 -9.59
CA LEU A 186 20.38 -0.12 -10.83
C LEU A 186 21.73 0.58 -10.62
N GLY A 187 22.14 0.85 -9.38
CA GLY A 187 23.34 1.62 -9.07
C GLY A 187 23.21 3.12 -9.35
N LEU A 188 21.97 3.64 -9.39
CA LEU A 188 21.64 5.02 -9.74
C LEU A 188 21.20 5.87 -8.54
N SER A 189 21.28 5.33 -7.31
CA SER A 189 20.81 5.98 -6.08
C SER A 189 21.40 7.37 -5.82
N ARG A 190 22.62 7.64 -6.32
CA ARG A 190 23.30 8.95 -6.18
C ARG A 190 23.08 9.90 -7.37
N SER A 191 22.32 9.49 -8.38
CA SER A 191 22.08 10.29 -9.58
C SER A 191 21.17 11.49 -9.30
N ARG A 192 21.25 12.50 -10.18
CA ARG A 192 20.35 13.67 -10.15
C ARG A 192 18.88 13.25 -10.30
N VAL A 193 18.60 12.34 -11.23
CA VAL A 193 17.25 11.79 -11.44
C VAL A 193 16.74 11.12 -10.17
N ALA A 194 17.54 10.25 -9.54
CA ALA A 194 17.14 9.61 -8.29
C ALA A 194 16.84 10.63 -7.19
N THR A 195 17.67 11.66 -7.02
CA THR A 195 17.43 12.72 -6.03
C THR A 195 16.10 13.45 -6.28
N LEU A 196 15.82 13.80 -7.54
CA LEU A 196 14.60 14.53 -7.92
C LEU A 196 13.36 13.67 -7.76
N THR A 197 13.39 12.43 -8.24
CA THR A 197 12.23 11.53 -8.19
C THR A 197 11.95 11.03 -6.78
N ILE A 198 12.97 10.62 -6.01
CA ILE A 198 12.80 10.20 -4.60
C ILE A 198 12.28 11.39 -3.78
N GLY A 199 12.84 12.58 -3.97
CA GLY A 199 12.36 13.77 -3.30
C GLY A 199 10.90 14.10 -3.65
N ALA A 200 10.53 13.96 -4.92
CA ALA A 200 9.17 14.26 -5.38
C ALA A 200 8.17 13.22 -4.85
N ALA A 201 8.51 11.94 -4.94
CA ALA A 201 7.71 10.85 -4.39
C ALA A 201 7.52 10.97 -2.87
N ALA A 202 8.54 11.44 -2.13
CA ALA A 202 8.40 11.69 -0.70
C ALA A 202 7.40 12.82 -0.39
N ILE A 203 7.37 13.90 -1.18
CA ILE A 203 6.34 14.95 -1.04
C ILE A 203 4.97 14.40 -1.42
N ASP A 204 4.87 13.66 -2.53
CA ASP A 204 3.63 13.04 -2.98
C ASP A 204 3.05 12.09 -1.93
N ASP A 205 3.88 11.33 -1.21
CA ASP A 205 3.43 10.45 -0.14
C ASP A 205 2.78 11.24 1.00
N VAL A 206 3.38 12.35 1.45
CA VAL A 206 2.75 13.24 2.47
C VAL A 206 1.45 13.81 1.96
N CYS A 207 1.48 14.38 0.76
CA CYS A 207 0.30 14.97 0.15
C CYS A 207 -0.80 13.93 -0.03
N GLY A 208 -0.48 12.71 -0.44
CA GLY A 208 -1.40 11.58 -0.57
C GLY A 208 -2.08 11.23 0.74
N TRP A 209 -1.36 11.21 1.86
CA TRP A 209 -1.95 10.97 3.17
C TRP A 209 -2.80 12.13 3.68
N LEU A 210 -2.39 13.37 3.43
CA LEU A 210 -3.19 14.55 3.76
C LEU A 210 -4.49 14.58 2.95
N ILE A 211 -4.41 14.28 1.65
CA ILE A 211 -5.57 14.16 0.77
C ILE A 211 -6.47 13.03 1.25
N LEU A 212 -5.93 11.83 1.51
CA LEU A 212 -6.73 10.70 2.01
C LEU A 212 -7.40 11.02 3.34
N GLY A 213 -6.67 11.59 4.30
CA GLY A 213 -7.22 12.01 5.59
C GLY A 213 -8.34 13.05 5.42
N GLY A 214 -8.15 14.03 4.53
CA GLY A 214 -9.16 15.04 4.22
C GLY A 214 -10.40 14.48 3.54
N VAL A 215 -10.22 13.64 2.53
CA VAL A 215 -11.30 13.00 1.77
C VAL A 215 -12.09 12.04 2.65
N THR A 216 -11.41 11.19 3.43
CA THR A 216 -12.06 10.28 4.39
C THR A 216 -12.83 11.04 5.45
N SER A 217 -12.26 12.12 6.00
CA SER A 217 -12.94 12.99 6.97
C SER A 217 -14.19 13.63 6.38
N LEU A 218 -14.14 14.12 5.14
CA LEU A 218 -15.26 14.75 4.43
C LEU A 218 -16.41 13.77 4.13
N ILE A 219 -16.07 12.53 3.82
CA ILE A 219 -17.06 11.48 3.52
C ILE A 219 -17.69 10.97 4.81
N ALA A 220 -16.86 10.73 5.84
CA ALA A 220 -17.36 10.30 7.13
C ALA A 220 -18.22 11.37 7.82
N SER A 221 -18.08 12.65 7.47
CA SER A 221 -18.91 13.75 7.95
C SER A 221 -20.16 13.98 7.10
N GLN A 222 -20.41 13.11 6.11
CA GLN A 222 -21.52 13.22 5.15
C GLN A 222 -21.58 14.60 4.48
N PHE A 223 -20.41 15.17 4.14
CA PHE A 223 -20.29 16.48 3.50
C PHE A 223 -20.85 17.66 4.28
N ASN A 224 -21.14 17.51 5.59
CA ASN A 224 -21.54 18.63 6.42
C ASN A 224 -20.30 19.51 6.70
N PRO A 225 -20.29 20.80 6.30
CA PRO A 225 -19.07 21.63 6.37
C PRO A 225 -18.55 21.82 7.79
N TRP A 226 -19.45 21.97 8.77
CA TRP A 226 -19.09 22.23 10.17
C TRP A 226 -18.45 21.01 10.83
N THR A 227 -19.04 19.84 10.65
CA THR A 227 -18.48 18.59 11.17
C THR A 227 -17.18 18.21 10.45
N SER A 228 -17.10 18.45 9.14
CA SER A 228 -15.86 18.26 8.36
C SER A 228 -14.74 19.15 8.88
N LEU A 229 -15.02 20.44 9.08
CA LEU A 229 -14.06 21.39 9.63
C LEU A 229 -13.67 21.01 11.06
N ALA A 230 -14.62 20.63 11.92
CA ALA A 230 -14.34 20.20 13.28
C ALA A 230 -13.43 18.97 13.32
N ARG A 231 -13.65 17.97 12.45
CA ARG A 231 -12.78 16.78 12.36
C ARG A 231 -11.41 17.10 11.80
N LEU A 232 -11.32 17.96 10.78
CA LEU A 232 -10.03 18.45 10.26
C LEU A 232 -9.24 19.21 11.31
N LEU A 233 -9.90 20.09 12.07
CA LEU A 233 -9.29 20.82 13.18
C LEU A 233 -8.87 19.87 14.32
N ALA A 234 -9.69 18.86 14.64
CA ALA A 234 -9.34 17.84 15.63
C ALA A 234 -8.14 17.00 15.19
N LEU A 235 -8.06 16.62 13.91
CA LEU A 235 -6.91 15.92 13.34
C LEU A 235 -5.65 16.81 13.34
N GLY A 236 -5.78 18.09 12.98
CA GLY A 236 -4.70 19.05 13.03
C GLY A 236 -4.21 19.31 14.46
N LEU A 237 -5.13 19.45 15.42
CA LEU A 237 -4.82 19.55 16.84
C LEU A 237 -4.12 18.29 17.35
N PHE A 238 -4.61 17.11 16.96
CA PHE A 238 -3.98 15.85 17.30
C PHE A 238 -2.54 15.77 16.77
N PHE A 239 -2.31 16.16 15.51
CA PHE A 239 -0.97 16.26 14.94
C PHE A 239 -0.07 17.19 15.76
N VAL A 240 -0.58 18.37 16.14
CA VAL A 240 0.15 19.32 17.00
C VAL A 240 0.46 18.71 18.36
N VAL A 241 -0.49 18.02 19.00
CA VAL A 241 -0.28 17.33 20.29
C VAL A 241 0.78 16.24 20.16
N VAL A 242 0.76 15.45 19.07
CA VAL A 242 1.77 14.41 18.85
C VAL A 242 3.17 15.04 18.72
N ILE A 243 3.30 16.14 17.97
CA ILE A 243 4.60 16.80 17.77
C ILE A 243 5.07 17.58 19.02
N ALA A 244 4.17 18.25 19.72
CA ALA A 244 4.50 19.16 20.83
C ALA A 244 4.56 18.46 22.20
N LEU A 245 3.83 17.37 22.40
CA LEU A 245 3.75 16.66 23.67
C LEU A 245 4.28 15.23 23.57
N VAL A 246 3.71 14.40 22.69
CA VAL A 246 4.06 12.97 22.62
C VAL A 246 5.52 12.78 22.20
N ARG A 247 5.94 13.45 21.13
CA ARG A 247 7.31 13.40 20.62
C ARG A 247 8.34 13.74 21.69
N PRO A 248 8.37 14.93 22.33
CA PRO A 248 9.40 15.23 23.32
C PRO A 248 9.36 14.31 24.53
N LEU A 249 8.18 13.84 24.97
CA LEU A 249 8.08 12.85 26.03
C LEU A 249 8.78 11.55 25.58
N VAL A 250 8.33 10.95 24.48
CA VAL A 250 8.89 9.73 23.91
C VAL A 250 10.40 9.86 23.69
N LEU A 251 10.85 11.00 23.17
CA LEU A 251 12.27 11.28 22.97
C LEU A 251 13.04 11.37 24.29
N ARG A 252 12.51 11.99 25.35
CA ARG A 252 13.18 12.00 26.66
C ARG A 252 13.35 10.58 27.22
N TRP A 253 12.36 9.72 27.03
CA TRP A 253 12.42 8.31 27.44
C TRP A 253 13.41 7.50 26.58
N ILE A 254 13.33 7.66 25.25
CA ILE A 254 14.10 6.88 24.28
C ILE A 254 15.56 7.35 24.23
N ILE A 255 15.84 8.65 24.17
CA ILE A 255 17.20 9.18 23.91
C ILE A 255 18.16 8.87 25.07
N GLY A 256 17.71 8.94 26.32
CA GLY A 256 18.56 8.64 27.47
C GLY A 256 19.03 7.17 27.52
N ASP A 257 18.21 6.26 26.98
CA ASP A 257 18.45 4.82 27.01
C ASP A 257 19.07 4.32 25.68
N LEU A 258 18.66 4.84 24.52
CA LEU A 258 19.15 4.41 23.19
C LEU A 258 20.60 4.81 22.88
N GLN A 259 21.10 5.89 23.48
CA GLN A 259 22.51 6.27 23.33
C GLN A 259 23.46 5.31 24.08
N ARG A 260 22.92 4.50 25.00
CA ARG A 260 23.70 3.62 25.88
C ARG A 260 23.38 2.14 25.67
N ARG A 261 22.18 1.81 25.18
CA ARG A 261 21.66 0.44 25.05
C ARG A 261 20.79 0.29 23.80
N PRO A 262 20.73 -0.91 23.19
CA PRO A 262 19.77 -1.17 22.12
C PRO A 262 18.33 -1.15 22.65
N LEU A 263 17.37 -0.78 21.79
CA LEU A 263 15.94 -0.68 22.09
C LEU A 263 15.45 -1.95 22.80
N SER A 264 15.08 -1.85 24.07
CA SER A 264 14.65 -2.99 24.88
C SER A 264 13.27 -3.50 24.46
N THR A 265 12.91 -4.73 24.85
CA THR A 265 11.56 -5.27 24.65
C THR A 265 10.50 -4.40 25.32
N GLN A 266 10.83 -3.78 26.47
CA GLN A 266 9.96 -2.81 27.15
C GLN A 266 9.76 -1.54 26.30
N GLY A 267 10.83 -1.04 25.67
CA GLY A 267 10.75 0.10 24.75
C GLY A 267 9.87 -0.17 23.52
N ILE A 268 9.99 -1.37 22.94
CA ILE A 268 9.10 -1.81 21.85
C ILE A 268 7.65 -1.87 22.34
N SER A 269 7.40 -2.48 23.51
CA SER A 269 6.06 -2.62 24.09
C SER A 269 5.40 -1.25 24.34
N LEU A 270 6.15 -0.31 24.92
CA LEU A 270 5.67 1.06 25.12
C LEU A 270 5.37 1.77 23.80
N MET A 271 6.23 1.60 22.79
CA MET A 271 5.99 2.17 21.46
C MET A 271 4.72 1.60 20.84
N LEU A 272 4.47 0.28 20.97
CA LEU A 272 3.23 -0.35 20.51
C LEU A 272 2.00 0.23 21.23
N ILE A 273 2.08 0.47 22.55
CA ILE A 273 0.99 1.11 23.30
C ILE A 273 0.70 2.51 22.74
N ILE A 274 1.73 3.32 22.53
CA ILE A 274 1.59 4.69 21.99
C ILE A 274 1.03 4.65 20.56
N LEU A 275 1.49 3.71 19.75
CA LEU A 275 1.00 3.49 18.39
C LEU A 275 -0.49 3.12 18.37
N LEU A 276 -0.90 2.15 19.18
CA LEU A 276 -2.30 1.73 19.29
C LEU A 276 -3.18 2.84 19.86
N ALA A 277 -2.69 3.60 20.83
CA ALA A 277 -3.39 4.78 21.35
C ALA A 277 -3.56 5.85 20.26
N SER A 278 -2.50 6.12 19.48
CA SER A 278 -2.53 7.05 18.35
C SER A 278 -3.57 6.64 17.31
N ALA A 279 -3.57 5.36 16.92
CA ALA A 279 -4.55 4.79 15.99
C ALA A 279 -5.99 4.86 16.53
N THR A 280 -6.17 4.64 17.83
CA THR A 280 -7.46 4.75 18.52
C THR A 280 -7.98 6.18 18.51
N VAL A 281 -7.14 7.16 18.85
CA VAL A 281 -7.53 8.58 18.83
C VAL A 281 -7.97 9.02 17.44
N THR A 282 -7.25 8.63 16.39
CA THR A 282 -7.67 8.96 15.02
C THR A 282 -8.99 8.32 14.62
N ASN A 283 -9.27 7.09 15.08
CA ASN A 283 -10.55 6.44 14.89
C ASN A 283 -11.69 7.21 15.57
N LEU A 284 -11.48 7.63 16.82
CA LEU A 284 -12.45 8.41 17.59
C LEU A 284 -12.73 9.79 16.99
N ILE A 285 -11.76 10.40 16.30
CA ILE A 285 -11.96 11.63 15.52
C ILE A 285 -12.87 11.38 14.30
N GLY A 286 -13.05 10.13 13.87
CA GLY A 286 -13.83 9.75 12.70
C GLY A 286 -12.98 9.68 11.43
N VAL A 287 -11.70 9.36 11.56
CA VAL A 287 -10.73 9.12 10.47
C VAL A 287 -10.16 7.70 10.61
N PHE A 288 -9.62 7.11 9.55
CA PHE A 288 -9.04 5.76 9.62
C PHE A 288 -7.88 5.68 10.63
N SER A 289 -7.86 4.60 11.41
CA SER A 289 -6.84 4.30 12.43
C SER A 289 -5.40 4.30 11.90
N ILE A 290 -5.23 4.00 10.62
CA ILE A 290 -3.93 3.95 9.93
C ILE A 290 -3.23 5.33 9.91
N ILE A 291 -4.01 6.42 9.92
CA ILE A 291 -3.50 7.80 9.93
C ILE A 291 -2.79 8.11 11.24
N GLY A 292 -3.26 7.58 12.37
CA GLY A 292 -2.59 7.73 13.66
C GLY A 292 -1.22 7.05 13.68
N GLY A 293 -1.08 5.90 13.01
CA GLY A 293 0.22 5.26 12.82
C GLY A 293 1.18 6.13 12.00
N PHE A 294 0.71 6.64 10.86
CA PHE A 294 1.50 7.53 10.01
C PHE A 294 1.96 8.80 10.74
N ILE A 295 1.06 9.52 11.43
CA ILE A 295 1.37 10.74 12.18
C ILE A 295 2.45 10.47 13.24
N LEU A 296 2.33 9.38 14.00
CA LEU A 296 3.33 9.01 15.00
C LEU A 296 4.69 8.68 14.37
N GLY A 297 4.70 7.98 13.24
CA GLY A 297 5.92 7.69 12.49
C GLY A 297 6.62 8.97 12.04
N VAL A 298 5.86 9.89 11.42
CA VAL A 298 6.36 11.21 11.02
C VAL A 298 6.83 12.03 12.22
N ALA A 299 6.25 11.88 13.40
CA ALA A 299 6.76 12.58 14.59
C ALA A 299 8.16 12.09 15.02
N LEU A 300 8.48 10.82 14.76
CA LEU A 300 9.69 10.15 15.23
C LEU A 300 10.78 9.96 14.15
N HIS A 301 10.46 10.20 12.87
CA HIS A 301 11.38 9.98 11.73
C HIS A 301 12.77 10.61 11.90
N THR A 302 12.87 11.76 12.59
CA THR A 302 14.14 12.48 12.79
C THR A 302 15.16 11.71 13.63
N GLN A 303 14.73 10.70 14.40
CA GLN A 303 15.62 9.92 15.26
C GLN A 303 16.14 8.67 14.55
N ARG A 304 17.22 8.83 13.78
CA ARG A 304 17.76 7.75 12.94
C ARG A 304 18.15 6.50 13.73
N THR A 305 18.76 6.65 14.91
CA THR A 305 19.09 5.50 15.76
C THR A 305 17.86 4.70 16.19
N PHE A 306 16.74 5.38 16.49
CA PHE A 306 15.49 4.69 16.80
C PHE A 306 14.92 3.98 15.58
N VAL A 307 14.88 4.66 14.43
CA VAL A 307 14.38 4.09 13.16
C VAL A 307 15.17 2.84 12.78
N GLU A 308 16.50 2.88 12.85
CA GLU A 308 17.38 1.74 12.56
C GLU A 308 17.10 0.56 13.49
N GLN A 309 16.99 0.80 14.80
CA GLN A 309 16.71 -0.26 15.78
C GLN A 309 15.30 -0.82 15.67
N TRP A 310 14.30 0.02 15.36
CA TRP A 310 12.95 -0.43 15.05
C TRP A 310 12.94 -1.32 13.81
N ASN A 311 13.63 -0.92 12.76
CA ASN A 311 13.74 -1.70 11.53
C ASN A 311 14.44 -3.04 11.77
N ALA A 312 15.52 -3.05 12.55
CA ALA A 312 16.24 -4.28 12.89
C ALA A 312 15.42 -5.27 13.73
N LYS A 313 14.53 -4.79 14.61
CA LYS A 313 13.81 -5.65 15.58
C LYS A 313 12.36 -5.96 15.21
N VAL A 314 11.67 -5.05 14.53
CA VAL A 314 10.21 -5.12 14.31
C VAL A 314 9.86 -5.20 12.82
N SER A 315 10.59 -4.50 11.95
CA SER A 315 10.23 -4.45 10.51
C SER A 315 10.25 -5.81 9.83
N GLY A 316 11.16 -6.70 10.23
CA GLY A 316 11.16 -8.09 9.75
C GLY A 316 9.84 -8.82 10.00
N VAL A 317 9.24 -8.67 11.18
CA VAL A 317 7.95 -9.29 11.53
C VAL A 317 6.80 -8.64 10.76
N VAL A 318 6.79 -7.31 10.64
CA VAL A 318 5.75 -6.58 9.88
C VAL A 318 5.75 -7.02 8.42
N ASN A 319 6.93 -7.10 7.79
CA ASN A 319 7.06 -7.48 6.39
C ASN A 319 6.83 -8.98 6.16
N ALA A 320 7.25 -9.86 7.07
CA ALA A 320 7.12 -11.31 6.89
C ALA A 320 5.74 -11.86 7.26
N PHE A 321 5.05 -11.23 8.21
CA PHE A 321 3.77 -11.71 8.75
C PHE A 321 2.59 -10.86 8.30
N PHE A 322 2.61 -9.56 8.59
CA PHE A 322 1.45 -8.70 8.40
C PHE A 322 1.23 -8.28 6.94
N LEU A 323 2.30 -8.02 6.21
CA LEU A 323 2.24 -7.55 4.84
C LEU A 323 1.61 -8.59 3.86
N PRO A 324 1.98 -9.89 3.90
CA PRO A 324 1.30 -10.92 3.11
C PRO A 324 -0.19 -11.05 3.44
N ILE A 325 -0.57 -10.92 4.72
CA ILE A 325 -1.98 -10.96 5.14
C ILE A 325 -2.75 -9.79 4.54
N PHE A 326 -2.18 -8.58 4.56
CA PHE A 326 -2.79 -7.39 3.94
C PHE A 326 -2.97 -7.55 2.42
N PHE A 327 -1.99 -8.12 1.72
CA PHE A 327 -2.12 -8.37 0.29
C PHE A 327 -3.13 -9.47 -0.04
N ALA A 328 -3.16 -10.55 0.73
CA ALA A 328 -4.21 -11.56 0.63
C ALA A 328 -5.60 -10.94 0.88
N TYR A 329 -5.72 -10.06 1.87
CA TYR A 329 -6.96 -9.34 2.16
C TYR A 329 -7.45 -8.47 1.00
N THR A 330 -6.52 -7.75 0.39
CA THR A 330 -6.82 -6.97 -0.81
C THR A 330 -7.25 -7.88 -1.96
N GLY A 331 -6.50 -8.96 -2.21
CA GLY A 331 -6.76 -9.87 -3.32
C GLY A 331 -8.05 -10.67 -3.19
N LEU A 332 -8.45 -11.06 -1.98
CA LEU A 332 -9.75 -11.70 -1.70
C LEU A 332 -10.95 -10.79 -2.00
N ARG A 333 -10.75 -9.46 -1.96
CA ARG A 333 -11.75 -8.46 -2.34
C ARG A 333 -11.75 -8.16 -3.85
N THR A 334 -10.66 -8.50 -4.54
CA THR A 334 -10.50 -8.27 -5.98
C THR A 334 -11.11 -9.43 -6.77
N ASP A 335 -12.09 -9.12 -7.60
CA ASP A 335 -12.87 -10.10 -8.34
C ASP A 335 -12.94 -9.73 -9.82
N ILE A 336 -11.96 -10.21 -10.60
CA ILE A 336 -11.91 -10.03 -12.04
C ILE A 336 -13.09 -10.73 -12.72
N GLY A 337 -13.59 -11.84 -12.15
CA GLY A 337 -14.74 -12.56 -12.68
C GLY A 337 -16.03 -11.75 -12.63
N ALA A 338 -16.15 -10.84 -11.67
CA ALA A 338 -17.28 -9.90 -11.58
C ALA A 338 -17.24 -8.78 -12.63
N LEU A 339 -16.16 -8.65 -13.42
CA LEU A 339 -16.06 -7.68 -14.51
C LEU A 339 -16.74 -8.26 -15.77
N GLU A 340 -18.04 -8.05 -15.90
CA GLU A 340 -18.81 -8.57 -17.04
C GLU A 340 -18.76 -7.64 -18.26
N GLY A 341 -18.46 -8.22 -19.43
CA GLY A 341 -18.63 -7.58 -20.74
C GLY A 341 -17.48 -6.71 -21.23
N ASN A 342 -17.57 -6.31 -22.51
CA ASN A 342 -16.56 -5.49 -23.18
C ASN A 342 -16.38 -4.11 -22.53
N THR A 343 -17.42 -3.61 -21.85
CA THR A 343 -17.41 -2.32 -21.16
C THR A 343 -16.42 -2.29 -20.01
N ALA A 344 -16.35 -3.35 -19.18
CA ALA A 344 -15.43 -3.40 -18.05
C ALA A 344 -13.96 -3.47 -18.51
N LEU A 345 -13.67 -4.22 -19.58
CA LEU A 345 -12.34 -4.25 -20.20
C LEU A 345 -11.97 -2.89 -20.80
N TRP A 346 -12.91 -2.22 -21.46
CA TRP A 346 -12.70 -0.88 -21.99
C TRP A 346 -12.42 0.14 -20.87
N ASN A 347 -13.19 0.09 -19.79
CA ASN A 347 -12.96 0.93 -18.61
C ASN A 347 -11.61 0.63 -17.97
N CYS A 348 -11.21 -0.63 -17.86
CA CYS A 348 -9.89 -1.02 -17.36
C CYS A 348 -8.77 -0.38 -18.20
N LEU A 349 -8.85 -0.52 -19.53
CA LEU A 349 -7.88 0.07 -20.46
C LEU A 349 -7.83 1.60 -20.30
N LEU A 350 -8.99 2.24 -20.27
CA LEU A 350 -9.11 3.70 -20.17
C LEU A 350 -8.55 4.21 -18.83
N ILE A 351 -8.87 3.55 -17.71
CA ILE A 351 -8.33 3.87 -16.39
C ILE A 351 -6.81 3.73 -16.39
N CYS A 352 -6.27 2.63 -16.92
CA CYS A 352 -4.83 2.43 -17.02
C CYS A 352 -4.16 3.51 -17.87
N LEU A 353 -4.76 3.86 -19.02
CA LEU A 353 -4.24 4.87 -19.92
C LEU A 353 -4.26 6.25 -19.26
N VAL A 354 -5.38 6.66 -18.66
CA VAL A 354 -5.52 7.96 -17.98
C VAL A 354 -4.56 8.03 -16.80
N ALA A 355 -4.51 7.00 -15.95
CA ALA A 355 -3.63 6.94 -14.78
C ALA A 355 -2.16 7.04 -15.19
N PHE A 356 -1.74 6.27 -16.21
CA PHE A 356 -0.36 6.28 -16.69
C PHE A 356 -0.01 7.61 -17.36
N ALA A 357 -0.83 8.05 -18.31
CA ALA A 357 -0.57 9.25 -19.11
C ALA A 357 -0.55 10.51 -18.25
N SER A 358 -1.56 10.72 -17.41
CA SER A 358 -1.65 11.94 -16.57
C SER A 358 -0.43 12.05 -15.64
N LYS A 359 -0.02 10.94 -15.03
CA LYS A 359 1.11 10.89 -14.12
C LYS A 359 2.46 11.03 -14.84
N PHE A 360 2.62 10.31 -15.96
CA PHE A 360 3.81 10.40 -16.79
C PHE A 360 4.00 11.82 -17.33
N PHE A 361 2.98 12.38 -17.99
CA PHE A 361 3.06 13.72 -18.59
C PHE A 361 3.13 14.84 -17.56
N GLY A 362 2.48 14.69 -16.40
CA GLY A 362 2.61 15.64 -15.29
C GLY A 362 4.06 15.77 -14.81
N ALA A 363 4.70 14.65 -14.49
CA ALA A 363 6.09 14.64 -14.02
C ALA A 363 7.12 14.91 -15.13
N TYR A 364 6.88 14.39 -16.35
CA TYR A 364 7.70 14.68 -17.53
C TYR A 364 7.67 16.18 -17.87
N GLY A 365 6.48 16.76 -17.98
CA GLY A 365 6.29 18.18 -18.27
C GLY A 365 6.94 19.07 -17.20
N ALA A 366 6.69 18.77 -15.93
CA ALA A 366 7.29 19.50 -14.81
C ALA A 366 8.83 19.44 -14.84
N SER A 367 9.43 18.27 -15.06
CA SER A 367 10.89 18.14 -15.16
C SER A 367 11.48 18.83 -16.40
N ARG A 368 10.77 18.82 -17.54
CA ARG A 368 11.19 19.55 -18.76
C ARG A 368 11.18 21.06 -18.56
N LEU A 369 10.19 21.60 -17.85
CA LEU A 369 10.12 23.03 -17.49
C LEU A 369 11.29 23.46 -16.60
N LEU A 370 11.87 22.53 -15.84
CA LEU A 370 13.03 22.75 -14.99
C LEU A 370 14.37 22.55 -15.73
N GLY A 371 14.34 22.27 -17.03
CA GLY A 371 15.52 22.13 -17.88
C GLY A 371 16.16 20.73 -17.89
N GLU A 372 15.54 19.71 -17.28
CA GLU A 372 16.04 18.33 -17.37
C GLU A 372 15.95 17.83 -18.82
N ASN A 373 16.91 17.02 -19.28
CA ASN A 373 16.91 16.53 -20.66
C ASN A 373 15.73 15.58 -20.93
N ARG A 374 15.41 15.30 -22.21
CA ARG A 374 14.25 14.46 -22.57
C ARG A 374 14.30 13.05 -21.96
N ARG A 375 15.49 12.48 -21.80
CA ARG A 375 15.66 11.12 -21.26
C ARG A 375 15.45 11.09 -19.75
N ASP A 376 16.06 12.03 -19.04
CA ASP A 376 15.92 12.19 -17.59
C ASP A 376 14.47 12.54 -17.23
N SER A 377 13.82 13.42 -18.01
CA SER A 377 12.39 13.70 -17.85
C SER A 377 11.52 12.48 -18.10
N ALA A 378 11.83 11.66 -19.12
CA ALA A 378 11.09 10.42 -19.36
C ALA A 378 11.30 9.42 -18.23
N LEU A 379 12.53 9.29 -17.73
CA LEU A 379 12.85 8.43 -16.60
C LEU A 379 12.11 8.89 -15.33
N ILE A 380 12.09 10.20 -15.04
CA ILE A 380 11.31 10.77 -13.94
C ILE A 380 9.82 10.42 -14.12
N GLY A 381 9.24 10.65 -15.30
CA GLY A 381 7.84 10.36 -15.58
C GLY A 381 7.46 8.89 -15.39
N VAL A 382 8.32 7.96 -15.83
CA VAL A 382 8.11 6.52 -15.63
C VAL A 382 8.26 6.14 -14.17
N CYS A 383 9.28 6.66 -13.49
CA CYS A 383 9.49 6.38 -12.08
C CYS A 383 8.35 6.88 -11.20
N MET A 384 7.73 8.01 -11.53
CA MET A 384 6.55 8.49 -10.78
C MET A 384 5.31 7.61 -11.01
N ASN A 385 5.32 6.68 -11.97
CA ASN A 385 4.27 5.69 -12.16
C ASN A 385 4.46 4.40 -11.35
N THR A 386 5.52 4.28 -10.54
CA THR A 386 5.65 3.14 -9.63
C THR A 386 4.59 3.23 -8.54
N ARG A 387 3.64 2.30 -8.58
CA ARG A 387 2.63 2.13 -7.54
C ARG A 387 2.95 0.89 -6.71
N ALA A 388 2.31 0.76 -5.56
CA ALA A 388 2.61 -0.33 -4.62
C ALA A 388 1.51 -0.41 -3.56
N LEU A 389 1.89 -1.01 -2.44
CA LEU A 389 1.28 -0.94 -1.14
C LEU A 389 0.38 0.29 -0.88
N MET A 390 0.93 1.51 -1.00
CA MET A 390 0.26 2.77 -0.65
C MET A 390 -1.08 2.96 -1.36
N GLU A 391 -1.12 2.62 -2.64
CA GLU A 391 -2.35 2.70 -3.42
C GLU A 391 -3.38 1.68 -2.94
N LEU A 392 -2.97 0.43 -2.69
CA LEU A 392 -3.88 -0.60 -2.18
C LEU A 392 -4.48 -0.23 -0.83
N VAL A 393 -3.75 0.50 0.01
CA VAL A 393 -4.31 1.06 1.25
C VAL A 393 -5.48 1.98 0.95
N VAL A 394 -5.29 2.93 0.03
CA VAL A 394 -6.32 3.90 -0.37
C VAL A 394 -7.52 3.21 -1.02
N LEU A 395 -7.28 2.20 -1.86
CA LEU A 395 -8.36 1.44 -2.48
C LEU A 395 -9.18 0.68 -1.44
N ASN A 396 -8.55 0.02 -0.47
CA ASN A 396 -9.27 -0.66 0.61
C ASN A 396 -10.07 0.33 1.47
N VAL A 397 -9.48 1.49 1.78
CA VAL A 397 -10.16 2.56 2.52
C VAL A 397 -11.39 3.08 1.74
N GLY A 398 -11.25 3.32 0.44
CA GLY A 398 -12.37 3.76 -0.42
C GLY A 398 -13.47 2.70 -0.56
N TYR A 399 -13.08 1.42 -0.61
CA TYR A 399 -14.02 0.29 -0.62
C TYR A 399 -14.75 0.15 0.72
N ASP A 400 -14.04 0.26 1.85
CA ASP A 400 -14.61 0.19 3.21
C ASP A 400 -15.59 1.34 3.49
N LEU A 401 -15.38 2.52 2.88
CA LEU A 401 -16.32 3.64 2.95
C LEU A 401 -17.53 3.50 2.01
N GLY A 402 -17.58 2.46 1.18
CA GLY A 402 -18.62 2.27 0.16
C GLY A 402 -18.55 3.27 -0.99
N VAL A 403 -17.42 3.98 -1.13
CA VAL A 403 -17.22 5.02 -2.15
C VAL A 403 -16.68 4.44 -3.44
N LEU A 404 -15.94 3.33 -3.35
CA LEU A 404 -15.52 2.53 -4.50
C LEU A 404 -16.37 1.26 -4.54
N PRO A 405 -17.32 1.13 -5.48
CA PRO A 405 -17.99 -0.14 -5.72
C PRO A 405 -16.98 -1.25 -6.05
N LYS A 406 -17.37 -2.51 -5.83
CA LYS A 406 -16.50 -3.69 -6.03
C LYS A 406 -15.86 -3.74 -7.42
N GLU A 407 -16.61 -3.37 -8.44
CA GLU A 407 -16.13 -3.26 -9.82
C GLU A 407 -14.95 -2.28 -9.94
N TYR A 408 -15.14 -1.03 -9.50
CA TYR A 408 -14.10 0.01 -9.59
C TYR A 408 -12.93 -0.22 -8.65
N PHE A 409 -13.16 -0.82 -7.48
CA PHE A 409 -12.08 -1.32 -6.63
C PHE A 409 -11.21 -2.31 -7.40
N THR A 410 -11.82 -3.30 -8.05
CA THR A 410 -11.11 -4.32 -8.86
C THR A 410 -10.36 -3.67 -10.02
N LEU A 411 -10.98 -2.78 -10.78
CA LEU A 411 -10.34 -2.06 -11.91
C LEU A 411 -9.12 -1.25 -11.45
N LEU A 412 -9.21 -0.56 -10.32
CA LEU A 412 -8.10 0.21 -9.77
C LEU A 412 -6.98 -0.69 -9.22
N VAL A 413 -7.29 -1.84 -8.63
CA VAL A 413 -6.28 -2.83 -8.22
C VAL A 413 -5.54 -3.38 -9.45
N ILE A 414 -6.26 -3.70 -10.54
CA ILE A 414 -5.63 -4.13 -11.80
C ILE A 414 -4.71 -3.04 -12.34
N MET A 415 -5.16 -1.78 -12.36
CA MET A 415 -4.35 -0.64 -12.79
C MET A 415 -3.09 -0.47 -11.91
N ALA A 416 -3.19 -0.65 -10.59
CA ALA A 416 -2.06 -0.62 -9.66
C ALA A 416 -0.99 -1.67 -10.03
N ILE A 417 -1.43 -2.90 -10.31
CA ILE A 417 -0.55 -4.00 -10.70
C ILE A 417 0.09 -3.71 -12.06
N ILE A 418 -0.71 -3.37 -13.08
CA ILE A 418 -0.23 -3.12 -14.44
C ILE A 418 0.81 -1.98 -14.45
N SER A 419 0.52 -0.86 -13.80
CA SER A 419 1.44 0.29 -13.75
C SER A 419 2.78 -0.08 -13.10
N THR A 420 2.74 -0.84 -12.01
CA THR A 420 3.95 -1.32 -11.31
C THR A 420 4.76 -2.28 -12.18
N PHE A 421 4.10 -3.25 -12.81
CA PHE A 421 4.75 -4.25 -13.64
C PHE A 421 5.35 -3.65 -14.91
N ILE A 422 4.75 -2.59 -15.47
CA ILE A 422 5.27 -1.85 -16.63
C ILE A 422 6.41 -0.90 -16.23
N ALA A 423 6.37 -0.29 -15.05
CA ALA A 423 7.38 0.68 -14.62
C ALA A 423 8.78 0.07 -14.56
N SER A 424 8.95 -1.09 -13.90
CA SER A 424 10.24 -1.78 -13.74
C SER A 424 11.00 -2.02 -15.06
N PRO A 425 10.44 -2.68 -16.09
CA PRO A 425 11.12 -2.89 -17.36
C PRO A 425 11.37 -1.59 -18.12
N LEU A 426 10.46 -0.62 -18.04
CA LEU A 426 10.62 0.65 -18.73
C LEU A 426 11.76 1.51 -18.13
N ILE A 427 11.91 1.50 -16.81
CA ILE A 427 13.06 2.10 -16.11
C ILE A 427 14.37 1.41 -16.55
N ARG A 428 14.39 0.07 -16.59
CA ARG A 428 15.56 -0.69 -17.05
C ARG A 428 15.93 -0.37 -18.50
N LEU A 429 14.95 -0.26 -19.40
CA LEU A 429 15.17 0.09 -20.81
C LEU A 429 15.78 1.50 -20.97
N LEU A 430 15.25 2.47 -20.23
CA LEU A 430 15.73 3.86 -20.27
C LEU A 430 17.12 4.02 -19.66
N THR A 431 17.51 3.14 -18.72
CA THR A 431 18.81 3.17 -18.02
C THR A 431 19.87 2.24 -18.64
N ALA A 432 19.48 1.23 -19.42
CA ALA A 432 20.42 0.31 -20.08
C ALA A 432 21.34 1.02 -21.08
N ARG A 433 20.88 2.10 -21.72
CA ARG A 433 21.68 2.87 -22.68
C ARG A 433 22.76 3.74 -22.02
N THR A 434 22.73 3.93 -20.70
CA THR A 434 23.72 4.69 -19.93
C THR A 434 24.87 3.80 -19.41
N ARG A 435 24.72 2.48 -19.47
CA ARG A 435 25.75 1.48 -19.13
C ARG A 435 26.69 1.13 -20.30
N ALA A 436 26.92 2.04 -21.25
CA ALA A 436 28.10 1.89 -22.10
C ALA A 436 29.32 1.90 -21.18
N PRO A 437 30.21 0.89 -21.24
CA PRO A 437 31.27 0.77 -20.27
C PRO A 437 32.15 2.02 -20.35
N HIS A 438 32.28 2.74 -19.24
CA HIS A 438 33.48 3.52 -19.01
C HIS A 438 34.64 2.52 -19.01
N ALA A 439 35.24 2.31 -20.18
CA ALA A 439 36.58 1.80 -20.28
C ALA A 439 37.43 2.71 -19.39
N THR A 440 37.91 2.16 -18.27
CA THR A 440 38.90 2.81 -17.41
C THR A 440 40.11 3.18 -18.26
N PRO A 441 40.43 4.48 -18.43
CA PRO A 441 41.71 4.87 -19.00
C PRO A 441 42.78 4.72 -17.91
N GLY A 442 43.81 3.92 -18.18
CA GLY A 442 45.09 4.02 -17.49
C GLY A 442 45.29 3.06 -16.32
N ALA A 443 45.66 1.83 -16.62
CA ALA A 443 46.74 1.20 -15.88
C ALA A 443 48.02 1.51 -16.66
N THR A 444 48.66 2.64 -16.32
CA THR A 444 50.06 2.87 -16.66
C THR A 444 50.87 1.77 -15.99
N GLU A 445 51.44 0.88 -16.81
CA GLU A 445 52.56 0.03 -16.41
C GLU A 445 53.67 0.95 -15.89
N VAL A 446 53.86 0.94 -14.57
CA VAL A 446 55.07 1.47 -13.96
C VAL A 446 56.11 0.37 -14.06
N SER A 447 56.95 0.51 -15.08
CA SER A 447 58.32 0.03 -15.08
C SER A 447 59.07 0.62 -13.88
N ASN A 448 59.66 -0.24 -13.04
CA ASN A 448 61.05 -0.17 -12.52
C ASN A 448 61.19 -0.81 -11.13
N GLY A 449 62.17 -1.70 -11.01
CA GLY A 449 62.69 -2.22 -9.75
C GLY A 449 63.24 -3.63 -9.89
#